data_AF-A0AB37SJ94-F1
#
_entry.id   AF-A0AB37SJ94-F1
#
_cell.length_a   1.000
_cell.length_b   1.000
_cell.length_c   1.000
_cell.angle_alpha   90.00
_cell.angle_beta   90.00
_cell.angle_gamma   90.00
#
_symmetry.space_group_name_H-M   'P 1'
#
loop_
_entity.id
_entity.type
_entity.pdbx_description
1 polymer ?
#
loop_
_entity_poly.entity_id
_entity_poly.type
_entity_poly.pdbx_seq_one_letter_code
_entity_poly.pdbx_strand_id
1 'polypeptide(L)'
;MVPLKALEEERKGRQDWKEKAIRFEEELKHLRAQGQQPPQQQQQPVSLTYEQGLLNERMNMSEMMVRQQHGDSDVDSALEIFQKAVQENPALGAQLAQQRHPWQFMFDQAKRIQAMQEIGSDPAAYRQKLRDEILAELQQQGAAPSAPASAAPAPAAPAAPVIPRSLATARSSAPRSAPVWTGPTSLNDILKTR
;
A
#
# COMPACT_ATOMS: atom_id res chain seq x y z
N MET A 1 -45.80 -9.65 -22.85
CA MET A 1 -46.84 -10.48 -22.24
C MET A 1 -46.13 -11.64 -21.57
N VAL A 2 -45.88 -11.56 -20.26
CA VAL A 2 -45.19 -12.62 -19.51
C VAL A 2 -46.19 -13.75 -19.25
N PRO A 3 -45.94 -14.99 -19.70
CA PRO A 3 -46.89 -16.09 -19.53
C PRO A 3 -47.08 -16.41 -18.05
N LEU A 4 -48.32 -16.33 -17.57
CA LEU A 4 -48.74 -16.47 -16.17
C LEU A 4 -48.17 -17.72 -15.47
N LYS A 5 -47.91 -18.80 -16.22
CA LYS A 5 -47.30 -20.05 -15.73
C LYS A 5 -45.89 -19.87 -15.15
N ALA A 6 -45.05 -19.04 -15.76
CA ALA A 6 -43.69 -18.82 -15.28
C ALA A 6 -43.67 -18.07 -13.93
N LEU A 7 -44.69 -17.23 -13.70
CA LEU A 7 -44.83 -16.46 -12.47
C LEU A 7 -45.40 -17.31 -11.32
N GLU A 8 -46.19 -18.34 -11.65
CA GLU A 8 -46.69 -19.33 -10.69
C GLU A 8 -45.59 -20.32 -10.25
N GLU A 9 -44.70 -20.73 -11.16
CA GLU A 9 -43.54 -21.55 -10.81
C GLU A 9 -42.54 -20.79 -9.93
N GLU A 10 -42.35 -19.49 -10.17
CA GLU A 10 -41.52 -18.65 -9.30
C GLU A 10 -42.15 -18.47 -7.91
N ARG A 11 -43.48 -18.35 -7.83
CA ARG A 11 -44.21 -18.29 -6.56
C ARG A 11 -44.17 -19.60 -5.79
N LYS A 12 -44.35 -20.74 -6.47
CA LYS A 12 -44.23 -22.07 -5.85
C LYS A 12 -42.81 -22.30 -5.35
N GLY A 13 -41.81 -22.00 -6.17
CA GLY A 13 -40.40 -22.04 -5.77
C GLY A 13 -40.13 -21.20 -4.52
N ARG A 14 -40.60 -19.95 -4.46
CA ARG A 14 -40.43 -19.10 -3.26
C ARG A 14 -41.15 -19.66 -2.02
N GLN A 15 -42.29 -20.33 -2.17
CA GLN A 15 -42.99 -20.97 -1.06
C GLN A 15 -42.23 -22.21 -0.57
N ASP A 16 -41.75 -23.06 -1.49
CA ASP A 16 -40.95 -24.24 -1.18
C ASP A 16 -39.65 -23.90 -0.47
N TRP A 17 -38.98 -22.80 -0.87
CA TRP A 17 -37.77 -22.32 -0.19
C TRP A 17 -38.07 -21.81 1.22
N LYS A 18 -39.21 -21.14 1.42
CA LYS A 18 -39.64 -20.65 2.72
C LYS A 18 -39.99 -21.80 3.66
N GLU A 19 -40.65 -22.84 3.15
CA GLU A 19 -41.03 -24.02 3.93
C GLU A 19 -39.80 -24.86 4.33
N LYS A 20 -38.83 -25.00 3.43
CA LYS A 20 -37.53 -25.61 3.75
C LYS A 20 -36.76 -24.81 4.80
N ALA A 21 -36.74 -23.47 4.69
CA ALA A 21 -36.06 -22.63 5.67
C ALA A 21 -36.67 -22.78 7.07
N ILE A 22 -38.00 -22.81 7.18
CA ILE A 22 -38.72 -23.02 8.45
C ILE A 22 -38.40 -24.40 9.02
N ARG A 23 -38.41 -25.45 8.19
CA ARG A 23 -38.13 -26.81 8.64
C ARG A 23 -36.69 -26.98 9.13
N PHE A 24 -35.72 -26.38 8.44
CA PHE A 24 -34.32 -26.36 8.87
C PHE A 24 -34.14 -25.57 10.17
N GLU A 25 -34.86 -24.48 10.36
CA GLU A 25 -34.84 -23.70 11.60
C GLU A 25 -35.45 -24.48 12.77
N GLU A 26 -36.54 -25.20 12.55
CA GLU A 26 -37.13 -26.11 13.54
C GLU A 26 -36.20 -27.28 13.88
N GLU A 27 -35.52 -27.86 12.89
CA GLU A 27 -34.54 -28.93 13.09
C GLU A 27 -33.31 -28.44 13.87
N LEU A 28 -32.80 -27.24 13.55
CA LEU A 28 -31.76 -26.55 14.33
C LEU A 28 -32.23 -26.26 15.76
N LYS A 29 -33.49 -25.86 15.94
CA LYS A 29 -34.08 -25.60 17.25
C LYS A 29 -34.24 -26.88 18.05
N HIS A 30 -34.63 -27.98 17.43
CA HIS A 30 -34.71 -29.31 18.06
C HIS A 30 -33.33 -29.88 18.41
N LEU A 31 -32.32 -29.73 17.54
CA LEU A 31 -30.93 -30.09 17.85
C LEU A 31 -30.36 -29.23 18.98
N ARG A 32 -30.63 -27.92 18.96
CA ARG A 32 -30.25 -27.00 20.05
C ARG A 32 -30.95 -27.36 21.36
N ALA A 33 -32.22 -27.75 21.32
CA ALA A 33 -32.98 -28.17 22.49
C ALA A 33 -32.49 -29.53 23.04
N GLN A 34 -32.07 -30.46 22.18
CA GLN A 34 -31.42 -31.71 22.63
C GLN A 34 -30.02 -31.48 23.21
N GLY A 35 -29.32 -30.42 22.80
CA GLY A 35 -28.03 -30.00 23.38
C GLY A 35 -28.11 -29.05 24.58
N GLN A 36 -29.32 -28.61 24.98
CA GLN A 36 -29.52 -27.66 26.09
C GLN A 36 -30.40 -28.27 27.19
N GLN A 37 -29.81 -29.12 28.02
CA GLN A 37 -30.02 -28.90 29.46
C GLN A 37 -29.31 -27.58 29.77
N PRO A 38 -29.95 -26.54 30.33
CA PRO A 38 -29.23 -25.31 30.65
C PRO A 38 -28.24 -25.64 31.78
N PRO A 39 -26.92 -25.67 31.55
CA PRO A 39 -26.05 -25.39 32.67
C PRO A 39 -26.39 -23.94 33.05
N GLN A 40 -26.46 -23.62 34.33
CA GLN A 40 -26.33 -22.22 34.71
C GLN A 40 -25.02 -21.72 34.11
N GLN A 41 -25.11 -20.98 33.00
CA GLN A 41 -23.98 -20.28 32.43
C GLN A 41 -23.70 -19.13 33.39
N GLN A 42 -23.01 -19.44 34.48
CA GLN A 42 -22.02 -18.53 35.01
C GLN A 42 -21.22 -18.11 33.80
N GLN A 43 -21.42 -16.87 33.35
CA GLN A 43 -20.52 -16.19 32.44
C GLN A 43 -19.19 -16.15 33.19
N GLN A 44 -18.43 -17.25 33.12
CA GLN A 44 -17.07 -17.24 33.59
C GLN A 44 -16.41 -16.18 32.72
N PRO A 45 -15.88 -15.09 33.32
CA PRO A 45 -15.13 -14.13 32.53
C PRO A 45 -14.07 -14.95 31.82
N VAL A 46 -14.08 -14.90 30.48
CA VAL A 46 -13.02 -15.51 29.67
C VAL A 46 -11.76 -14.85 30.17
N SER A 47 -11.03 -15.56 31.02
CA SER A 47 -9.79 -15.07 31.59
C SER A 47 -8.83 -15.10 30.42
N LEU A 48 -8.74 -13.98 29.69
CA LEU A 48 -7.67 -13.77 28.74
C LEU A 48 -6.39 -14.03 29.52
N THR A 49 -5.78 -15.18 29.23
CA THR A 49 -4.49 -15.50 29.78
C THR A 49 -3.54 -14.41 29.30
N TYR A 50 -2.68 -13.93 30.18
CA TYR A 50 -1.72 -12.86 29.88
C TYR A 50 -0.94 -13.15 28.58
N GLU A 51 -0.62 -14.43 28.35
CA GLU A 51 0.02 -14.92 27.13
C GLU A 51 -0.81 -14.69 25.85
N GLN A 52 -2.13 -14.94 25.88
CA GLN A 52 -3.01 -14.67 24.75
C GLN A 52 -3.14 -13.17 24.48
N GLY A 53 -3.21 -12.35 25.53
CA GLY A 53 -3.20 -10.89 25.41
C GLY A 53 -1.96 -10.39 24.69
N LEU A 54 -0.79 -10.90 25.06
CA LEU A 54 0.49 -10.53 24.45
C LEU A 54 0.60 -10.96 22.98
N LEU A 55 0.08 -12.15 22.64
CA LEU A 55 0.03 -12.62 21.25
C LEU A 55 -0.89 -11.76 20.38
N ASN A 56 -2.06 -11.38 20.90
CA ASN A 56 -2.98 -10.48 20.20
C ASN A 56 -2.36 -9.09 19.99
N GLU A 57 -1.71 -8.53 21.02
CA GLU A 57 -1.04 -7.24 20.90
C GLU A 57 0.06 -7.27 19.83
N ARG A 58 0.86 -8.36 19.80
CA ARG A 58 1.88 -8.58 18.77
C ARG A 58 1.27 -8.67 17.37
N MET A 59 0.16 -9.39 17.22
CA MET A 59 -0.57 -9.48 15.96
C MET A 59 -1.02 -8.09 15.50
N ASN A 60 -1.76 -7.36 16.34
CA ASN A 60 -2.29 -6.03 16.02
C ASN A 60 -1.18 -5.03 15.68
N MET A 61 -0.10 -4.99 16.46
CA MET A 61 1.03 -4.09 16.21
C MET A 61 1.71 -4.43 14.89
N SER A 62 1.92 -5.73 14.60
CA SER A 62 2.52 -6.14 13.34
C SER A 62 1.61 -5.84 12.13
N GLU A 63 0.30 -5.98 12.27
CA GLU A 63 -0.66 -5.60 11.23
C GLU A 63 -0.57 -4.11 10.92
N MET A 64 -0.63 -3.28 11.97
CA MET A 64 -0.57 -1.82 11.85
C MET A 64 0.70 -1.37 11.13
N MET A 65 1.85 -1.95 11.47
CA MET A 65 3.12 -1.60 10.82
C MET A 65 3.13 -1.95 9.33
N VAL A 66 2.60 -3.11 8.95
CA VAL A 66 2.61 -3.58 7.56
C VAL A 66 1.61 -2.77 6.73
N ARG A 67 0.41 -2.52 7.27
CA ARG A 67 -0.59 -1.65 6.63
C ARG A 67 -0.09 -0.22 6.48
N GLN A 68 0.65 0.31 7.45
CA GLN A 68 1.27 1.63 7.34
C GLN A 68 2.33 1.69 6.21
N GLN A 69 3.09 0.61 6.01
CA GLN A 69 4.18 0.57 5.02
C GLN A 69 3.69 0.29 3.60
N HIS A 70 2.69 -0.58 3.45
CA HIS A 70 2.26 -1.09 2.14
C HIS A 70 0.84 -0.65 1.75
N GLY A 71 0.07 -0.13 2.70
CA GLY A 71 -1.34 0.22 2.48
C GLY A 71 -2.28 -0.98 2.66
N ASP A 72 -3.54 -0.67 2.97
CA ASP A 72 -4.54 -1.69 3.29
C ASP A 72 -4.81 -2.66 2.14
N SER A 73 -4.96 -2.13 0.93
CA SER A 73 -5.28 -2.92 -0.27
C SER A 73 -4.23 -3.99 -0.57
N ASP A 74 -2.95 -3.65 -0.46
CA ASP A 74 -1.85 -4.60 -0.73
C ASP A 74 -1.81 -5.69 0.32
N VAL A 75 -2.03 -5.33 1.60
CA VAL A 75 -2.06 -6.28 2.71
C VAL A 75 -3.23 -7.26 2.58
N ASP A 76 -4.41 -6.77 2.19
CA ASP A 76 -5.58 -7.62 2.00
C ASP A 76 -5.37 -8.60 0.84
N SER A 77 -4.78 -8.15 -0.27
CA SER A 77 -4.43 -9.03 -1.40
C SER A 77 -3.40 -10.11 -1.01
N ALA A 78 -2.39 -9.73 -0.23
CA ALA A 78 -1.37 -10.65 0.27
C ALA A 78 -1.98 -11.70 1.21
N LEU A 79 -2.95 -11.30 2.04
CA LEU A 79 -3.67 -12.20 2.93
C LEU A 79 -4.48 -13.24 2.16
N GLU A 80 -5.14 -12.87 1.07
CA GLU A 80 -5.86 -13.83 0.21
C GLU A 80 -4.91 -14.87 -0.42
N ILE A 81 -3.76 -14.43 -0.93
CA ILE A 81 -2.74 -15.32 -1.52
C ILE A 81 -2.20 -16.26 -0.44
N PHE A 82 -1.88 -15.72 0.73
CA PHE A 82 -1.38 -16.51 1.85
C PHE A 82 -2.42 -17.54 2.35
N GLN A 83 -3.70 -17.16 2.45
CA GLN A 83 -4.76 -18.10 2.82
C GLN A 83 -4.84 -19.29 1.87
N LYS A 84 -4.77 -19.06 0.55
CA LYS A 84 -4.75 -20.14 -0.45
C LYS A 84 -3.52 -21.04 -0.25
N ALA A 85 -2.35 -20.46 -0.01
CA ALA A 85 -1.13 -21.22 0.25
C ALA A 85 -1.16 -22.02 1.57
N VAL A 86 -1.85 -21.52 2.61
CA VAL A 86 -2.05 -22.27 3.85
C VAL A 86 -3.02 -23.44 3.65
N GLN A 87 -4.03 -23.29 2.80
CA GLN A 87 -4.93 -24.39 2.44
C GLN A 87 -4.18 -25.51 1.71
N GLU A 88 -3.24 -25.16 0.84
CA GLU A 88 -2.36 -26.12 0.16
C GLU A 88 -1.28 -26.69 1.09
N ASN A 89 -0.74 -25.88 2.00
CA ASN A 89 0.29 -26.27 2.94
C ASN A 89 0.01 -25.74 4.36
N PRO A 90 -0.61 -26.55 5.23
CA PRO A 90 -0.98 -26.12 6.59
C PRO A 90 0.23 -25.81 7.48
N ALA A 91 1.44 -26.26 7.13
CA ALA A 91 2.65 -25.94 7.88
C ALA A 91 2.97 -24.43 7.86
N LEU A 92 2.55 -23.69 6.83
CA LEU A 92 2.72 -22.24 6.74
C LEU A 92 1.95 -21.50 7.83
N GLY A 93 0.74 -21.97 8.18
CA GLY A 93 -0.05 -21.41 9.26
C GLY A 93 0.61 -21.61 10.64
N ALA A 94 1.21 -22.78 10.87
CA ALA A 94 1.95 -23.06 12.09
C ALA A 94 3.22 -22.19 12.22
N GLN A 95 3.92 -21.95 11.11
CA GLN A 95 5.08 -21.06 11.07
C GLN A 95 4.69 -19.62 11.41
N LEU A 96 3.59 -19.12 10.87
CA LEU A 96 3.09 -17.75 11.13
C LEU A 96 2.95 -17.47 12.64
N ALA A 97 2.37 -18.41 13.39
CA ALA A 97 2.16 -18.25 14.83
C ALA A 97 3.46 -18.12 15.64
N GLN A 98 4.54 -18.73 15.14
CA GLN A 98 5.86 -18.71 15.78
C GLN A 98 6.66 -17.44 15.47
N GLN A 99 6.27 -16.67 14.44
CA GLN A 99 7.02 -15.50 14.01
C GLN A 99 6.89 -14.32 14.98
N ARG A 100 7.96 -13.52 15.07
CA ARG A 100 7.97 -12.28 15.86
C ARG A 100 7.11 -11.17 15.23
N HIS A 101 7.09 -11.12 13.91
CA HIS A 101 6.29 -10.17 13.12
C HIS A 101 5.41 -10.98 12.14
N PRO A 102 4.29 -11.53 12.61
CA PRO A 102 3.49 -12.46 11.82
C PRO A 102 2.95 -11.83 10.53
N TRP A 103 2.41 -10.60 10.59
CA TRP A 103 1.88 -9.94 9.40
C TRP A 103 2.94 -9.63 8.34
N GLN A 104 4.17 -9.28 8.76
CA GLN A 104 5.28 -9.07 7.82
C GLN A 104 5.64 -10.39 7.12
N PHE A 105 5.77 -11.47 7.89
CA PHE A 105 6.07 -12.79 7.34
C PHE A 105 4.99 -13.25 6.35
N MET A 106 3.70 -13.08 6.69
CA MET A 106 2.58 -13.38 5.80
C MET A 106 2.72 -12.60 4.49
N PHE A 107 2.98 -11.30 4.57
CA PHE A 107 3.12 -10.42 3.41
C PHE A 107 4.31 -10.81 2.52
N ASP A 108 5.48 -11.04 3.11
CA ASP A 108 6.67 -11.47 2.37
C ASP A 108 6.47 -12.83 1.70
N GLN A 109 5.82 -13.76 2.40
CA GLN A 109 5.51 -15.09 1.88
C GLN A 109 4.49 -15.01 0.73
N ALA A 110 3.46 -14.17 0.85
CA ALA A 110 2.50 -13.91 -0.21
C ALA A 110 3.19 -13.33 -1.46
N LYS A 111 4.07 -12.34 -1.28
CA LYS A 111 4.88 -11.78 -2.37
C LYS A 111 5.76 -12.83 -3.03
N ARG A 112 6.36 -13.73 -2.24
CA ARG A 112 7.15 -14.85 -2.79
C ARG A 112 6.29 -15.79 -3.63
N ILE A 113 5.10 -16.13 -3.15
CA ILE A 113 4.15 -16.99 -3.87
C ILE A 113 3.71 -16.31 -5.16
N GLN A 114 3.36 -15.03 -5.11
CA GLN A 114 3.01 -14.24 -6.27
C GLN A 114 4.16 -14.17 -7.28
N ALA A 115 5.38 -13.86 -6.82
CA ALA A 115 6.56 -13.84 -7.68
C ALA A 115 6.84 -15.22 -8.29
N MET A 116 6.65 -16.31 -7.54
CA MET A 116 6.77 -17.66 -8.10
C MET A 116 5.72 -17.94 -9.18
N GLN A 117 4.48 -17.47 -9.00
CA GLN A 117 3.43 -17.57 -10.01
C GLN A 117 3.74 -16.72 -11.24
N GLU A 118 4.27 -15.52 -11.07
CA GLU A 118 4.66 -14.60 -12.16
C GLU A 118 5.88 -15.09 -12.95
N ILE A 119 6.88 -15.64 -12.27
CA ILE A 119 8.10 -16.19 -12.89
C ILE A 119 7.79 -17.48 -13.65
N GLY A 120 6.87 -18.31 -13.13
CA GLY A 120 6.54 -19.60 -13.71
C GLY A 120 7.75 -20.52 -13.85
N SER A 121 7.76 -21.36 -14.89
CA SER A 121 8.81 -22.37 -15.13
C SER A 121 10.11 -21.82 -15.75
N ASP A 122 10.19 -20.52 -16.08
CA ASP A 122 11.38 -19.94 -16.73
C ASP A 122 11.92 -18.66 -16.05
N PRO A 123 12.77 -18.80 -15.03
CA PRO A 123 13.39 -17.69 -14.32
C PRO A 123 14.41 -16.89 -15.15
N ALA A 124 14.83 -17.37 -16.32
CA ALA A 124 15.74 -16.60 -17.19
C ALA A 124 15.00 -15.47 -17.92
N ALA A 125 13.78 -15.74 -18.41
CA ALA A 125 12.96 -14.75 -19.11
C ALA A 125 12.50 -13.60 -18.19
N TYR A 126 12.15 -13.89 -16.94
CA TYR A 126 11.77 -12.86 -15.96
C TYR A 126 12.93 -11.89 -15.65
N ARG A 127 14.16 -12.42 -15.51
CA ARG A 127 15.36 -11.58 -15.28
C ARG A 127 15.70 -10.70 -16.47
N GLN A 128 15.40 -11.13 -17.69
CA GLN A 128 15.56 -10.29 -18.88
C GLN A 128 14.54 -9.14 -18.86
N LYS A 129 13.26 -9.42 -18.60
CA LYS A 129 12.24 -8.37 -18.46
C LYS A 129 12.57 -7.36 -17.37
N LEU A 130 13.03 -7.82 -16.20
CA LEU A 130 13.41 -6.92 -15.10
C LEU A 130 14.61 -6.04 -15.47
N ARG A 131 15.58 -6.59 -16.23
CA ARG A 131 16.72 -5.82 -16.73
C ARG A 131 16.27 -4.77 -17.74
N ASP A 132 15.38 -5.13 -18.66
CA ASP A 132 14.84 -4.22 -19.66
C ASP A 132 14.00 -3.11 -19.01
N GLU A 133 13.24 -3.43 -17.96
CA GLU A 133 12.45 -2.48 -17.18
C GLU A 133 13.34 -1.52 -16.37
N ILE A 134 14.39 -2.02 -15.71
CA ILE A 134 15.35 -1.17 -15.00
C ILE A 134 16.13 -0.29 -15.98
N LEU A 135 16.49 -0.79 -17.17
CA LEU A 135 17.11 0.02 -18.23
C LEU A 135 16.15 1.11 -18.73
N ALA A 136 14.88 0.77 -18.92
CA ALA A 136 13.85 1.72 -19.33
C ALA A 136 13.59 2.78 -18.25
N GLU A 137 13.54 2.39 -16.97
CA GLU A 137 13.38 3.31 -15.84
C GLU A 137 14.60 4.23 -15.69
N LEU A 138 15.82 3.70 -15.85
CA LEU A 138 17.04 4.50 -15.84
C LEU A 138 17.11 5.44 -17.05
N GLN A 139 16.60 5.02 -18.20
CA GLN A 139 16.49 5.86 -19.39
C GLN A 139 15.42 6.94 -19.24
N GLN A 140 14.31 6.66 -18.55
CA GLN A 140 13.28 7.65 -18.20
C GLN A 140 13.76 8.64 -17.13
N GLN A 141 14.50 8.18 -16.12
CA GLN A 141 15.13 9.04 -15.11
C GLN A 141 16.31 9.85 -15.68
N GLY A 142 17.03 9.30 -16.67
CA GLY A 142 18.07 9.99 -17.43
C GLY A 142 17.55 10.93 -18.52
N ALA A 143 16.28 10.79 -18.92
CA ALA A 143 15.58 11.64 -19.87
C ALA A 143 14.68 12.69 -19.21
N ALA A 144 15.02 13.15 -18.00
CA ALA A 144 14.57 14.46 -17.57
C ALA A 144 15.00 15.48 -18.63
N PRO A 145 14.07 16.16 -19.32
CA PRO A 145 14.45 17.10 -20.36
C PRO A 145 15.27 18.21 -19.72
N SER A 146 16.55 18.29 -20.08
CA SER A 146 17.26 19.56 -20.10
C SER A 146 16.54 20.42 -21.14
N ALA A 147 15.43 21.03 -20.73
CA ALA A 147 14.63 21.87 -21.60
C ALA A 147 15.51 22.99 -22.15
N PRO A 148 15.57 23.20 -23.48
CA PRO A 148 16.09 24.44 -24.01
C PRO A 148 15.12 25.55 -23.59
N ALA A 149 15.57 26.41 -22.68
CA ALA A 149 14.87 27.64 -22.34
C ALA A 149 14.95 28.61 -23.52
N SER A 150 14.08 28.41 -24.52
CA SER A 150 13.80 29.38 -25.56
C SER A 150 12.85 30.43 -24.99
N ALA A 151 13.36 31.65 -24.92
CA ALA A 151 12.79 32.80 -24.26
C ALA A 151 11.52 33.35 -24.95
N ALA A 152 10.53 33.71 -24.14
CA ALA A 152 9.71 34.89 -24.35
C ALA A 152 9.97 35.84 -23.14
N PRO A 153 10.04 37.16 -23.35
CA PRO A 153 10.78 38.07 -22.46
C PRO A 153 9.97 38.44 -21.22
N ALA A 154 10.35 37.88 -20.07
CA ALA A 154 9.99 38.40 -18.75
C ALA A 154 11.16 39.23 -18.19
N PRO A 155 10.87 40.31 -17.43
CA PRO A 155 11.86 41.32 -17.05
C PRO A 155 13.02 40.74 -16.22
N ALA A 156 14.22 41.17 -16.58
CA ALA A 156 15.50 40.63 -16.12
C ALA A 156 15.64 40.65 -14.59
N ALA A 157 15.62 39.46 -13.98
CA ALA A 157 16.19 39.23 -12.65
C ALA A 157 17.69 38.95 -12.78
N PRO A 158 18.55 39.47 -11.87
CA PRO A 158 19.99 39.28 -11.96
C PRO A 158 20.36 37.81 -11.80
N ALA A 159 21.09 37.28 -12.79
CA ALA A 159 21.50 35.89 -12.86
C ALA A 159 22.29 35.46 -11.61
N ALA A 160 21.81 34.39 -10.96
CA ALA A 160 22.54 33.75 -9.87
C ALA A 160 23.88 33.17 -10.39
N PRO A 161 24.97 33.26 -9.60
CA PRO A 161 26.28 32.77 -10.03
C PRO A 161 26.26 31.24 -10.15
N VAL A 162 26.58 30.74 -11.35
CA VAL A 162 26.67 29.32 -11.65
C VAL A 162 27.94 28.76 -10.98
N ILE A 163 27.77 27.96 -9.94
CA ILE A 163 28.88 27.26 -9.28
C ILE A 163 29.12 25.93 -10.01
N PRO A 164 30.32 25.67 -10.56
CA PRO A 164 30.60 24.42 -11.27
C PRO A 164 30.64 23.22 -10.33
N ARG A 165 30.14 22.06 -10.80
CA ARG A 165 30.09 20.77 -10.06
C ARG A 165 31.47 20.24 -9.61
N SER A 166 32.58 20.76 -10.14
CA SER A 166 33.93 20.43 -9.69
C SER A 166 34.88 21.62 -9.90
N LEU A 167 35.73 21.86 -8.90
CA LEU A 167 36.73 22.93 -8.89
C LEU A 167 38.07 22.50 -9.50
N ALA A 168 38.23 21.23 -9.89
CA ALA A 168 39.51 20.67 -10.28
C ALA A 168 40.07 21.23 -11.61
N THR A 169 39.19 21.71 -12.51
CA THR A 169 39.58 22.21 -13.84
C THR A 169 38.98 23.60 -14.15
N ALA A 170 38.10 24.14 -13.31
CA ALA A 170 37.36 25.36 -13.63
C ALA A 170 38.11 26.64 -13.15
N ARG A 171 38.31 27.60 -14.07
CA ARG A 171 38.75 28.97 -13.73
C ARG A 171 37.53 29.85 -13.46
N SER A 172 37.64 30.78 -12.51
CA SER A 172 36.58 31.73 -12.15
C SER A 172 36.27 32.66 -13.34
N SER A 173 35.03 32.64 -13.82
CA SER A 173 34.54 33.44 -14.96
C SER A 173 33.45 34.44 -14.57
N ALA A 174 33.27 34.71 -13.27
CA ALA A 174 32.24 35.65 -12.82
C ALA A 174 32.68 37.11 -13.09
N PRO A 175 31.85 37.93 -13.77
CA PRO A 175 32.14 39.35 -13.94
C PRO A 175 32.05 40.05 -12.59
N ARG A 176 33.12 40.75 -12.18
CA ARG A 176 33.12 41.55 -10.95
C ARG A 176 32.41 42.88 -11.22
N SER A 177 31.08 42.91 -11.07
CA SER A 177 30.30 44.15 -11.07
C SER A 177 29.94 44.57 -9.64
N ALA A 178 30.93 44.93 -8.85
CA ALA A 178 30.67 45.66 -7.61
C ALA A 178 30.66 47.17 -7.92
N PRO A 179 29.70 47.96 -7.42
CA PRO A 179 29.71 49.41 -7.60
C PRO A 179 30.98 49.97 -6.96
N VAL A 180 31.79 50.65 -7.78
CA VAL A 180 32.96 51.38 -7.32
C VAL A 180 32.45 52.53 -6.46
N TRP A 181 32.85 52.57 -5.19
CA TRP A 181 32.49 53.66 -4.29
C TRP A 181 33.09 54.97 -4.80
N THR A 182 32.26 55.86 -5.33
CA THR A 182 32.69 57.12 -5.96
C THR A 182 32.59 58.33 -5.02
N GLY A 183 32.44 58.11 -3.72
CA GLY A 183 32.39 59.16 -2.69
C GLY A 183 30.98 59.45 -2.16
N PRO A 184 30.86 60.37 -1.19
CA PRO A 184 29.59 60.67 -0.52
C PRO A 184 28.60 61.42 -1.41
N THR A 185 27.30 61.20 -1.19
CA THR A 185 26.18 61.81 -1.92
C THR A 185 26.18 63.34 -1.83
N SER A 186 25.89 64.04 -2.93
CA SER A 186 25.91 65.50 -2.97
C SER A 186 24.73 66.14 -2.22
N LEU A 187 24.97 67.29 -1.57
CA LEU A 187 23.97 68.04 -0.79
C LEU A 187 22.71 68.43 -1.61
N ASN A 188 22.86 68.62 -2.92
CA ASN A 188 21.75 68.98 -3.81
C ASN A 188 20.73 67.84 -3.98
N ASP A 189 21.15 66.58 -3.82
CA ASP A 189 20.24 65.43 -3.89
C ASP A 189 19.36 65.34 -2.64
N ILE A 190 19.89 65.74 -1.48
CA ILE A 190 19.18 65.71 -0.19
C ILE A 190 18.08 66.77 -0.15
N LEU A 191 18.29 67.92 -0.77
CA LEU A 191 17.35 69.04 -0.72
C LEU A 191 16.14 68.90 -1.65
N LYS A 192 16.18 67.97 -2.62
CA LYS A 192 15.07 67.72 -3.57
C LYS A 192 14.01 66.75 -3.03
N THR A 193 14.24 66.14 -1.88
CA THR A 193 13.33 65.14 -1.29
C THR A 193 12.28 65.75 -0.33
N ARG A 194 11.89 67.02 -0.53
CA ARG A 194 10.87 67.67 0.30
C ARG A 194 9.76 68.34 -0.50
#